data_AF-A0A3N5VC49-F1
#
_entry.id   AF-A0A3N5VC49-F1
#
_cell.length_a   1.000
_cell.length_b   1.000
_cell.length_c   1.000
_cell.angle_alpha   90.00
_cell.angle_beta   90.00
_cell.angle_gamma   90.00
#
_symmetry.space_group_name_H-M   'P 1'
#
loop_
_entity.id
_entity.type
_entity.pdbx_description
1 polymer ?
#
loop_
_entity_poly.entity_id
_entity_poly.type
_entity_poly.pdbx_seq_one_letter_code
_entity_poly.pdbx_strand_id
1 'polypeptide(L)'
;MHKMSVSDDKYRENMKNAAEFLVKGGTLLSEPCEKCSGIQVKKNDEIKCIICGNTISQADNKTKEIEKIVEFDYRNKMVEKIGKRLQELITGIGSDKNLAEEEQRLRVIDTYIIILEKIKLLN
;
A
#
# COMPACT_ATOMS: atom_id res chain seq x y z
N MET A 1 41.43 27.91 -5.12
CA MET A 1 40.94 26.52 -5.31
C MET A 1 39.74 26.33 -4.38
N HIS A 2 38.52 26.47 -4.89
CA HIS A 2 37.32 26.27 -4.07
C HIS A 2 37.15 24.78 -3.79
N LYS A 3 37.20 24.41 -2.50
CA LYS A 3 36.86 23.06 -2.02
C LYS A 3 35.39 22.81 -2.35
N MET A 4 35.13 21.92 -3.31
CA MET A 4 33.78 21.39 -3.52
C MET A 4 33.44 20.46 -2.36
N SER A 5 32.28 20.70 -1.77
CA SER A 5 31.70 19.92 -0.68
C SER A 5 31.35 18.51 -1.15
N VAL A 6 31.56 17.52 -0.27
CA VAL A 6 31.28 16.09 -0.48
C VAL A 6 29.84 15.81 -0.97
N SER A 7 28.90 16.74 -0.77
CA SER A 7 27.53 16.70 -1.28
C SER A 7 27.41 16.86 -2.81
N ASP A 8 28.28 17.66 -3.42
CA ASP A 8 28.18 18.02 -4.84
C ASP A 8 28.71 16.92 -5.75
N ASP A 9 29.75 16.21 -5.30
CA ASP A 9 30.34 15.10 -6.06
C ASP A 9 29.36 13.93 -6.21
N LYS A 10 28.65 13.59 -5.12
CA LYS A 10 27.64 12.53 -5.13
C LYS A 10 26.45 12.86 -6.03
N TYR A 11 26.02 14.12 -6.04
CA TYR A 11 24.95 14.58 -6.95
C TYR A 11 25.38 14.48 -8.41
N ARG A 12 26.60 14.91 -8.73
CA ARG A 12 27.17 14.83 -10.09
C ARG A 12 27.32 13.38 -10.56
N GLU A 13 27.71 12.48 -9.67
CA GLU A 13 27.77 11.04 -9.94
C GLU A 13 26.37 10.46 -10.22
N ASN A 14 25.37 10.81 -9.41
CA ASN A 14 23.99 10.38 -9.63
C ASN A 14 23.43 10.90 -10.97
N MET A 15 23.73 12.15 -11.34
CA MET A 15 23.37 12.71 -12.65
C MET A 15 24.02 11.97 -13.82
N LYS A 16 25.32 11.65 -13.74
CA LYS A 16 26.01 10.89 -14.78
C LYS A 16 25.38 9.52 -14.98
N ASN A 17 25.11 8.83 -13.87
CA ASN A 17 24.41 7.54 -13.90
C ASN A 17 23.01 7.68 -14.52
N ALA A 18 22.24 8.70 -14.16
CA ALA A 18 20.92 8.93 -14.73
C ALA A 18 20.99 9.22 -16.24
N ALA A 19 21.95 10.02 -16.68
CA ALA A 19 22.19 10.30 -18.09
C ALA A 19 22.54 9.01 -18.85
N GLU A 20 23.38 8.14 -18.28
CA GLU A 20 23.68 6.83 -18.88
C GLU A 20 22.45 5.94 -19.00
N PHE A 21 21.54 5.96 -18.02
CA PHE A 21 20.30 5.20 -18.09
C PHE A 21 19.44 5.68 -19.26
N LEU A 22 19.29 6.99 -19.45
CA LEU A 22 18.55 7.58 -20.56
C LEU A 22 19.19 7.26 -21.91
N VAL A 23 20.52 7.43 -22.04
CA VAL A 23 21.26 7.12 -23.28
C VAL A 23 21.11 5.64 -23.67
N LYS A 24 21.05 4.74 -22.68
CA LYS A 24 20.84 3.30 -22.91
C LYS A 24 19.37 2.91 -23.05
N GLY A 25 18.45 3.86 -23.29
CA GLY A 25 17.02 3.61 -23.55
C GLY A 25 16.11 3.61 -22.32
N GLY A 26 16.55 4.16 -21.20
CA GLY A 26 15.72 4.39 -20.01
C GLY A 26 14.75 5.56 -20.17
N THR A 27 13.73 5.61 -19.32
CA THR A 27 12.71 6.67 -19.27
C THR A 27 12.73 7.39 -17.92
N LEU A 28 12.38 8.68 -17.91
CA LEU A 28 12.00 9.36 -16.69
C LEU A 28 10.63 8.86 -16.22
N LEU A 29 10.45 8.77 -14.91
CA LEU A 29 9.17 8.48 -14.28
C LEU A 29 8.55 9.78 -13.75
N SER A 30 7.23 9.88 -13.88
CA SER A 30 6.42 10.99 -13.35
C SER A 30 6.25 10.88 -11.83
N GLU A 31 6.30 9.66 -11.29
CA GLU A 31 6.23 9.40 -9.86
C GLU A 31 7.50 9.91 -9.15
N PRO A 32 7.34 10.66 -8.05
CA PRO A 32 8.48 11.16 -7.29
C PRO A 32 9.07 10.08 -6.36
N CYS A 33 10.36 10.17 -6.09
CA CYS A 33 11.05 9.26 -5.16
C CYS A 33 10.46 9.33 -3.75
N GLU A 34 10.13 8.19 -3.15
CA GLU A 34 9.55 8.08 -1.80
C GLU A 34 10.46 8.64 -0.69
N LYS A 35 11.78 8.75 -0.89
CA LYS A 35 12.72 9.24 0.12
C LYS A 35 12.98 10.75 0.08
N CYS A 36 12.88 11.38 -1.08
CA CYS A 36 13.30 12.78 -1.26
C CYS A 36 12.42 13.58 -2.24
N SER A 37 11.35 12.97 -2.74
CA SER A 37 10.44 13.53 -3.74
C SER A 37 11.12 13.96 -5.06
N GLY A 38 12.33 13.47 -5.32
CA GLY A 38 13.09 13.77 -6.54
C GLY A 38 12.69 12.92 -7.73
N ILE A 39 13.04 13.38 -8.93
CA ILE A 39 12.77 12.70 -10.21
C ILE A 39 13.51 11.34 -10.26
N GLN A 40 12.88 10.35 -10.87
CA GLN A 40 13.41 8.99 -11.03
C GLN A 40 13.61 8.62 -12.51
N VAL A 41 14.58 7.75 -12.77
CA VAL A 41 14.82 7.14 -14.09
C VAL A 41 14.62 5.63 -13.97
N LYS A 42 13.93 5.03 -14.94
CA LYS A 42 13.72 3.59 -15.06
C LYS A 42 14.40 3.07 -16.31
N LYS A 43 15.16 1.98 -16.19
CA LYS A 43 15.64 1.22 -17.33
C LYS A 43 15.48 -0.26 -17.03
N ASN A 44 14.84 -0.98 -17.94
CA ASN A 44 14.38 -2.35 -17.70
C ASN A 44 13.57 -2.39 -16.39
N ASP A 45 14.14 -2.98 -15.35
CA ASP A 45 13.50 -3.24 -14.06
C ASP A 45 14.22 -2.58 -12.87
N GLU A 46 15.15 -1.67 -13.17
CA GLU A 46 15.86 -0.87 -12.20
C GLU A 46 15.35 0.57 -12.25
N ILE A 47 14.89 1.06 -11.10
CA ILE A 47 14.46 2.45 -10.89
C ILE A 47 15.49 3.15 -10.00
N LYS A 48 16.02 4.29 -10.44
CA LYS A 48 17.01 5.06 -9.68
C LYS A 48 16.59 6.53 -9.54
N CYS A 49 16.68 7.09 -8.34
CA CYS A 49 16.46 8.51 -8.12
C CYS A 49 17.69 9.32 -8.53
N ILE A 50 17.48 10.37 -9.32
CA ILE A 50 18.56 11.26 -9.82
C ILE A 50 19.12 12.13 -8.69
N ILE A 51 18.28 12.47 -7.70
CA ILE A 51 18.66 13.39 -6.62
C ILE A 51 19.40 12.65 -5.50
N CYS A 52 18.78 11.65 -4.89
CA CYS A 52 19.34 10.97 -3.71
C CYS A 52 20.10 9.68 -4.05
N GLY A 53 20.02 9.19 -5.29
CA GLY A 53 20.67 7.95 -5.73
C GLY A 53 19.97 6.67 -5.25
N ASN A 54 18.77 6.76 -4.67
CA ASN A 54 18.02 5.60 -4.22
C ASN A 54 17.66 4.69 -5.40
N THR A 55 18.08 3.43 -5.34
CA THR A 55 17.77 2.40 -6.35
C THR A 55 16.72 1.42 -5.82
N ILE A 56 15.78 1.04 -6.67
CA ILE A 56 14.77 0.00 -6.43
C ILE A 56 14.87 -0.99 -7.59
N SER A 57 15.12 -2.26 -7.29
CA SER A 57 15.14 -3.34 -8.29
C SER A 57 13.86 -4.18 -8.18
N GLN A 58 13.44 -4.89 -9.23
CA GLN A 58 12.28 -5.80 -9.17
C GLN A 58 12.32 -6.83 -8.01
N ALA A 59 13.49 -7.17 -7.47
CA ALA A 59 13.60 -7.97 -6.24
C ALA A 59 12.95 -7.29 -5.02
N ASP A 60 12.96 -5.96 -4.95
CA ASP A 60 12.34 -5.15 -3.89
C ASP A 60 10.84 -4.90 -4.14
N ASN A 61 10.38 -5.00 -5.41
CA ASN A 61 8.96 -4.89 -5.75
C ASN A 61 8.15 -6.12 -5.29
N LYS A 62 8.80 -7.29 -5.11
CA LYS A 62 8.16 -8.45 -4.47
C LYS A 62 7.69 -8.11 -3.05
N THR A 63 8.41 -7.28 -2.31
CA THR A 63 8.02 -6.90 -0.94
C THR A 63 6.74 -6.07 -0.95
N LYS A 64 6.58 -5.14 -1.89
CA LYS A 64 5.35 -4.34 -2.06
C LYS A 64 4.16 -5.14 -2.61
N GLU A 65 4.40 -6.13 -3.48
CA GLU A 65 3.36 -7.05 -3.94
C GLU A 65 2.92 -8.00 -2.82
N ILE A 66 3.86 -8.52 -2.02
CA ILE A 66 3.55 -9.37 -0.87
C ILE A 66 2.77 -8.58 0.19
N GLU A 67 3.14 -7.34 0.49
CA GLU A 67 2.39 -6.48 1.42
C GLU A 67 0.95 -6.25 0.95
N LYS A 68 0.73 -5.97 -0.35
CA LYS A 68 -0.62 -5.84 -0.92
C LYS A 68 -1.41 -7.14 -0.93
N ILE A 69 -0.76 -8.28 -1.21
CA ILE A 69 -1.41 -9.60 -1.17
C ILE A 69 -1.80 -9.96 0.25
N VAL A 70 -0.93 -9.68 1.23
CA VAL A 70 -1.17 -9.91 2.65
C VAL A 70 -2.31 -9.01 3.15
N GLU A 71 -2.31 -7.72 2.81
CA GLU A 71 -3.40 -6.80 3.17
C GLU A 71 -4.74 -7.20 2.54
N PHE A 72 -4.74 -7.65 1.28
CA PHE A 72 -5.92 -8.16 0.59
C PHE A 72 -6.44 -9.48 1.20
N ASP A 73 -5.54 -10.40 1.56
CA ASP A 73 -5.88 -11.67 2.22
C ASP A 73 -6.46 -11.44 3.62
N TYR A 74 -5.86 -10.56 4.42
CA TYR A 74 -6.39 -10.19 5.74
C TYR A 74 -7.76 -9.52 5.64
N ARG A 75 -7.96 -8.63 4.67
CA ARG A 75 -9.27 -8.00 4.41
C ARG A 75 -10.33 -9.05 4.09
N ASN A 76 -10.03 -9.98 3.17
CA ASN A 76 -10.99 -11.02 2.78
C ASN A 76 -11.31 -11.97 3.95
N LYS A 77 -10.30 -12.38 4.72
CA LYS A 77 -10.50 -13.18 5.95
C LYS A 77 -11.36 -12.46 6.99
N MET A 78 -11.18 -11.15 7.13
CA MET A 78 -11.97 -10.33 8.05
C MET A 78 -13.44 -10.25 7.58
N VAL A 79 -13.67 -9.98 6.30
CA VAL A 79 -15.01 -9.96 5.70
C VAL A 79 -15.70 -11.32 5.85
N GLU A 80 -15.00 -12.41 5.57
CA GLU A 80 -15.54 -13.77 5.70
C GLU A 80 -15.94 -14.08 7.15
N LYS A 81 -15.07 -13.77 8.12
CA LYS A 81 -15.32 -14.04 9.54
C LYS A 81 -16.50 -13.22 10.08
N ILE A 82 -16.60 -11.95 9.71
CA ILE A 82 -17.73 -11.09 10.09
C ILE A 82 -19.01 -11.60 9.41
N GLY A 83 -18.97 -11.95 8.12
CA GLY A 83 -20.11 -12.47 7.38
C GLY A 83 -20.70 -13.74 7.99
N LYS A 84 -19.84 -14.71 8.36
CA LYS A 84 -20.26 -15.94 9.06
C LYS A 84 -21.00 -15.62 10.37
N ARG A 85 -20.43 -14.75 11.20
CA ARG A 85 -21.05 -14.38 12.47
C ARG A 85 -22.36 -13.61 12.29
N LEU A 86 -22.43 -12.76 11.27
CA LEU A 86 -23.63 -12.02 10.91
C LEU A 86 -24.77 -12.95 10.50
N GLN A 87 -24.47 -13.98 9.72
CA GLN A 87 -25.44 -15.00 9.30
C GLN A 87 -26.01 -15.77 10.50
N GLU A 88 -25.18 -16.15 11.47
CA GLU A 88 -25.62 -16.80 12.71
C GLU A 88 -26.58 -15.91 13.52
N LEU A 89 -26.27 -14.61 13.63
CA LEU A 89 -27.09 -13.66 14.37
C LEU A 89 -28.44 -13.42 13.70
N ILE A 90 -28.45 -13.21 12.37
CA ILE A 90 -29.67 -13.01 11.58
C ILE A 90 -30.59 -14.22 11.69
N THR A 91 -30.04 -15.43 11.64
CA THR A 91 -30.83 -16.67 11.75
C THR A 91 -31.55 -16.79 13.09
N GLY A 92 -31.05 -16.13 14.14
CA GLY A 92 -31.70 -16.14 15.46
C GLY A 92 -32.62 -14.97 15.75
N ILE A 93 -32.92 -14.08 14.80
CA ILE A 93 -33.95 -13.04 14.98
C ILE A 93 -35.31 -13.72 15.24
N GLY A 94 -36.10 -13.20 16.18
CA GLY A 94 -37.38 -13.79 16.59
C GLY A 94 -37.28 -15.05 17.45
N SER A 95 -36.07 -15.51 17.80
CA SER A 95 -35.86 -16.67 18.69
C SER A 95 -35.52 -16.29 20.13
N ASP A 96 -35.34 -15.00 20.41
CA ASP A 96 -34.99 -14.49 21.73
C ASP A 96 -36.19 -14.56 22.69
N LYS A 97 -35.90 -14.85 23.96
CA LYS A 97 -36.95 -15.05 24.97
C LYS A 97 -37.60 -13.75 25.41
N ASN A 98 -36.88 -12.64 25.30
CA ASN A 98 -37.37 -11.32 25.65
C ASN A 98 -36.87 -10.26 24.67
N LEU A 99 -37.60 -9.14 24.61
CA LEU A 99 -37.33 -8.04 23.67
C LEU A 99 -35.99 -7.35 23.90
N ALA A 100 -35.44 -7.38 25.12
CA ALA A 100 -34.16 -6.74 25.42
C ALA A 100 -32.98 -7.51 24.81
N GLU A 101 -33.02 -8.84 24.88
CA GLU A 101 -32.06 -9.73 24.22
C GLU A 101 -32.14 -9.57 22.69
N GLU A 102 -33.35 -9.48 22.15
CA GLU A 102 -33.58 -9.27 20.71
C GLU A 102 -33.04 -7.91 20.24
N GLU A 103 -33.32 -6.84 20.98
CA GLU A 103 -32.78 -5.52 20.69
C GLU A 103 -31.24 -5.51 20.72
N GLN A 104 -30.63 -6.21 21.69
CA GLN A 104 -29.18 -6.33 21.76
C GLN A 104 -28.61 -7.06 20.53
N ARG A 105 -29.24 -8.15 20.10
CA ARG A 105 -28.85 -8.86 18.88
C ARG A 105 -28.90 -7.94 17.67
N LEU A 106 -29.99 -7.20 17.49
CA LEU A 106 -30.18 -6.26 16.38
C LEU A 106 -29.11 -5.16 16.38
N ARG A 107 -28.74 -4.60 17.54
CA ARG A 107 -27.63 -3.63 17.65
C ARG A 107 -26.29 -4.20 17.22
N VAL A 108 -26.02 -5.46 17.57
CA VAL A 108 -24.77 -6.14 17.17
C VAL A 108 -24.74 -6.38 15.66
N ILE A 109 -25.88 -6.78 15.06
CA ILE A 109 -26.04 -6.92 13.61
C ILE A 109 -25.75 -5.59 12.91
N ASP A 110 -26.37 -4.49 13.36
CA ASP A 110 -26.16 -3.15 12.83
C ASP A 110 -24.68 -2.74 12.89
N THR A 111 -24.04 -2.98 14.04
CA THR A 111 -22.60 -2.72 14.24
C THR A 111 -21.75 -3.49 13.23
N TYR A 112 -22.05 -4.76 12.95
CA TYR A 112 -21.32 -5.54 11.95
C TYR A 112 -21.52 -5.03 10.52
N ILE A 113 -22.72 -4.56 10.16
CA ILE A 113 -22.98 -3.94 8.84
C ILE A 113 -22.13 -2.68 8.69
N ILE A 114 -22.11 -1.80 9.69
CA ILE A 114 -21.29 -0.58 9.70
C ILE A 114 -19.79 -0.91 9.54
N ILE A 115 -19.30 -1.96 10.20
CA ILE A 115 -17.89 -2.38 10.06
C ILE A 115 -17.62 -2.83 8.62
N LEU A 116 -18.50 -3.62 8.01
CA LEU A 116 -18.35 -4.07 6.62
C LEU A 116 -18.38 -2.90 5.62
N GLU A 117 -19.25 -1.91 5.84
CA GLU A 117 -19.28 -0.69 5.03
C GLU A 117 -17.97 0.09 5.11
N LYS A 118 -17.43 0.27 6.32
CA LYS A 118 -16.13 0.91 6.53
C LYS A 118 -15.01 0.17 5.81
N ILE A 119 -15.00 -1.16 5.86
CA ILE A 119 -14.02 -1.98 5.12
C ILE A 119 -14.14 -1.73 3.60
N LYS A 120 -15.37 -1.63 3.07
CA LYS A 120 -15.61 -1.34 1.65
C LYS A 120 -15.14 0.05 1.23
N LEU A 121 -15.23 1.04 2.12
CA LEU A 121 -14.75 2.43 1.91
C LEU A 121 -13.23 2.57 1.98
N LEU A 122 -12.51 1.57 2.50
CA LEU A 122 -11.04 1.51 2.49
C LEU A 122 -10.47 0.98 1.16
N ASN A 123 -11.28 0.87 0.10
CA ASN A 123 -10.85 0.46 -1.25
C ASN A 123 -10.44 1.67 -2.10
#